data_AF-L7U878-F1
#
_entry.id   AF-L7U878-F1
#
_cell.length_a   1.000
_cell.length_b   1.000
_cell.length_c   1.000
_cell.angle_alpha   90.00
_cell.angle_beta   90.00
_cell.angle_gamma   90.00
#
_symmetry.space_group_name_H-M   'P 1'
#
loop_
_entity.id
_entity.type
_entity.pdbx_description
1 polymer ?
#
loop_
_entity_poly.entity_id
_entity_poly.type
_entity_poly.pdbx_seq_one_letter_code
_entity_poly.pdbx_strand_id
1 'polypeptide(L)'
;MNDESLGLEEKSGDVDILFFEIGGGLFGADASQVLRIDRSLPEDITLPELGRLHRGNRALVFDTPEGEGHLKVDAVNGVRSIPVTQLRRMPPTAGAAPYAVGVCLEEARTVLLIDLVETARTQETQGRH
;
A
#
# COMPACT_ATOMS: atom_id res chain seq x y z
N MET A 1 -9.22 -42.81 28.15
CA MET A 1 -8.04 -42.50 27.34
C MET A 1 -8.55 -42.42 25.92
N ASN A 2 -8.64 -41.21 25.36
CA ASN A 2 -8.75 -40.94 23.93
C ASN A 2 -8.32 -39.47 23.75
N ASP A 3 -7.03 -39.34 23.44
CA ASP A 3 -6.34 -38.31 22.67
C ASP A 3 -7.25 -37.54 21.70
N GLU A 4 -7.20 -36.20 21.71
CA GLU A 4 -6.41 -35.39 20.76
C GLU A 4 -6.92 -35.55 19.32
N SER A 5 -7.63 -34.58 18.76
CA SER A 5 -6.95 -33.46 18.10
C SER A 5 -7.91 -32.28 17.93
N LEU A 6 -7.60 -31.16 18.57
CA LEU A 6 -8.17 -29.86 18.24
C LEU A 6 -7.61 -29.43 16.88
N GLY A 7 -8.34 -29.76 15.81
CA GLY A 7 -8.16 -29.12 14.51
C GLY A 7 -8.62 -27.68 14.58
N LEU A 8 -7.86 -26.83 15.27
CA LEU A 8 -7.87 -25.41 14.98
C LEU A 8 -7.25 -25.27 13.60
N GLU A 9 -8.08 -25.27 12.57
CA GLU A 9 -7.72 -24.64 11.30
C GLU A 9 -7.35 -23.20 11.65
N GLU A 10 -6.05 -22.95 11.86
CA GLU A 10 -5.50 -21.62 11.72
C GLU A 10 -5.84 -21.19 10.29
N LYS A 11 -6.97 -20.50 10.13
CA LYS A 11 -7.28 -19.72 8.93
C LYS A 11 -6.15 -18.72 8.78
N SER A 12 -5.08 -19.18 8.14
CA SER A 12 -4.01 -18.36 7.63
C SER A 12 -4.66 -17.54 6.54
N GLY A 13 -5.15 -16.35 6.89
CA GLY A 13 -5.78 -15.47 5.92
C GLY A 13 -4.73 -15.04 4.90
N ASP A 14 -5.13 -14.99 3.64
CA ASP A 14 -4.40 -14.30 2.60
C ASP A 14 -4.99 -12.91 2.41
N VAL A 15 -4.15 -11.95 2.04
CA VAL A 15 -4.57 -10.59 1.67
C VAL A 15 -4.05 -10.29 0.28
N ASP A 16 -4.91 -9.73 -0.56
CA ASP A 16 -4.52 -9.31 -1.91
C ASP A 16 -3.82 -7.95 -1.85
N ILE A 17 -2.56 -7.92 -2.28
CA ILE A 17 -1.74 -6.70 -2.29
C ILE A 17 -1.51 -6.29 -3.74
N LEU A 18 -1.84 -5.04 -4.07
CA LEU A 18 -1.44 -4.40 -5.32
C LEU A 18 -0.02 -3.85 -5.17
N PHE A 19 0.90 -4.34 -6.00
CA PHE A 19 2.28 -3.89 -6.05
C PHE A 19 2.46 -2.78 -7.09
N PHE A 20 3.19 -1.73 -6.73
CA PHE A 20 3.44 -0.58 -7.61
C PHE A 20 4.75 0.13 -7.26
N GLU A 21 5.19 1.02 -8.15
CA GLU A 21 6.47 1.71 -8.03
C GLU A 21 6.30 3.23 -7.99
N ILE A 22 7.11 3.89 -7.15
CA ILE A 22 7.25 5.35 -7.09
C ILE A 22 8.74 5.67 -6.90
N GLY A 23 9.34 6.43 -7.80
CA GLY A 23 10.72 6.89 -7.68
C GLY A 23 11.76 5.77 -7.54
N GLY A 24 11.45 4.58 -8.08
CA GLY A 24 12.30 3.38 -7.97
C GLY A 24 12.12 2.58 -6.67
N GLY A 25 11.28 3.04 -5.75
CA GLY A 25 10.83 2.25 -4.59
C GLY A 25 9.68 1.32 -4.96
N LEU A 26 9.59 0.17 -4.28
CA LEU A 26 8.52 -0.81 -4.44
C LEU A 26 7.56 -0.73 -3.24
N PHE A 27 6.28 -0.54 -3.55
CA PHE A 27 5.22 -0.33 -2.57
C PHE A 27 4.09 -1.32 -2.78
N GLY A 28 3.31 -1.52 -1.72
CA GLY A 28 2.12 -2.34 -1.71
C GLY A 28 0.96 -1.61 -1.03
N ALA A 29 -0.24 -1.80 -1.55
CA ALA A 29 -1.48 -1.40 -0.88
C ALA A 29 -2.46 -2.57 -0.90
N ASP A 30 -3.40 -2.59 0.03
CA ASP A 30 -4.52 -3.54 -0.03
C ASP A 30 -5.29 -3.31 -1.34
N ALA A 31 -5.40 -4.36 -2.17
CA ALA A 31 -6.05 -4.27 -3.47
C ALA A 31 -7.53 -3.88 -3.35
N SER A 32 -8.18 -4.16 -2.22
CA SER A 32 -9.57 -3.77 -1.98
C SER A 32 -9.76 -2.26 -1.81
N GLN A 33 -8.69 -1.51 -1.50
CA GLN A 33 -8.73 -0.03 -1.47
C GLN A 33 -8.69 0.57 -2.88
N VAL A 34 -8.24 -0.18 -3.88
CA VAL A 34 -8.04 0.35 -5.24
C VAL A 34 -9.25 0.06 -6.11
N LEU A 35 -9.93 1.13 -6.55
CA LEU A 35 -11.09 1.03 -7.43
C LEU A 35 -10.68 0.76 -8.88
N ARG A 36 -9.67 1.49 -9.37
CA ARG A 36 -9.17 1.40 -10.75
C ARG A 36 -7.78 1.99 -10.88
N ILE A 37 -7.14 1.70 -12.00
CA ILE A 37 -5.90 2.34 -12.45
C ILE A 37 -6.23 3.21 -13.65
N ASP A 38 -5.89 4.49 -13.58
CA ASP A 38 -6.15 5.45 -14.65
C ASP A 38 -4.87 6.12 -15.16
N ARG A 39 -5.00 6.97 -16.18
CA ARG A 39 -3.97 7.95 -16.55
C ARG A 39 -3.92 9.03 -15.48
N SER A 40 -2.70 9.40 -15.11
CA SER A 40 -2.50 10.49 -14.15
C SER A 40 -2.89 11.85 -14.75
N LEU A 41 -3.42 12.73 -13.91
CA LEU A 41 -3.67 14.15 -14.19
C LEU A 41 -2.69 15.04 -13.43
N PRO A 42 -2.45 16.30 -13.84
CA PRO A 42 -1.55 17.21 -13.14
C PRO A 42 -1.84 17.36 -11.63
N GLU A 43 -3.11 17.42 -11.26
CA GLU A 43 -3.64 17.62 -9.91
C GLU A 43 -3.59 16.38 -9.01
N ASP A 44 -3.34 15.18 -9.56
CA ASP A 44 -3.28 13.96 -8.76
C ASP A 44 -2.17 14.04 -7.71
N ILE A 45 -2.40 13.34 -6.60
CA ILE A 45 -1.55 13.31 -5.41
C ILE A 45 -0.16 12.83 -5.81
N THR A 46 0.84 13.64 -5.43
CA THR A 46 2.25 13.26 -5.41
C THR A 46 2.79 13.48 -4.01
N LEU A 47 3.43 12.48 -3.43
CA LEU A 47 4.03 12.58 -2.10
C LEU A 47 5.55 12.46 -2.22
N PRO A 48 6.33 13.55 -2.08
CA PRO A 48 7.79 13.52 -2.25
C PRO A 48 8.50 12.50 -1.36
N GLU A 49 7.93 12.19 -0.19
CA GLU A 49 8.44 11.21 0.77
C GLU A 49 8.39 9.78 0.23
N LEU A 50 7.50 9.47 -0.72
CA LEU A 50 7.47 8.19 -1.43
C LEU A 50 8.51 8.12 -2.56
N GLY A 51 9.21 9.23 -2.81
CA GLY A 51 10.20 9.36 -3.87
C GLY A 51 9.71 10.24 -5.02
N ARG A 52 10.68 10.74 -5.81
CA ARG A 52 10.39 11.53 -6.99
C ARG A 52 10.01 10.63 -8.16
N LEU A 53 8.80 10.81 -8.69
CA LEU A 53 8.32 10.09 -9.87
C LEU A 53 9.29 10.21 -11.05
N HIS A 54 9.58 9.08 -11.70
CA HIS A 54 10.35 9.04 -12.94
C HIS A 54 9.48 9.27 -14.17
N ARG A 55 8.27 8.71 -14.17
CA ARG A 55 7.28 8.80 -15.25
C ARG A 55 5.98 9.40 -14.75
N GLY A 56 5.42 8.85 -13.66
CA GLY A 56 4.19 9.33 -13.04
C GLY A 56 2.99 9.42 -13.98
N ASN A 57 2.87 8.53 -14.98
CA ASN A 57 1.84 8.57 -16.03
C ASN A 57 0.58 7.75 -15.70
N ARG A 58 0.50 7.22 -14.48
CA ARG A 58 -0.61 6.39 -13.99
C ARG A 58 -1.02 6.88 -12.61
N ALA A 59 -2.30 6.69 -12.29
CA ALA A 59 -2.83 6.96 -10.97
C ALA A 59 -3.58 5.73 -10.43
N LEU A 60 -3.36 5.44 -9.15
CA LEU A 60 -4.24 4.56 -8.39
C LEU A 60 -5.42 5.38 -7.90
N VAL A 61 -6.62 4.96 -8.26
CA VAL A 61 -7.85 5.62 -7.80
C VAL A 61 -8.46 4.81 -6.66
N PHE A 62 -8.81 5.48 -5.58
CA PHE A 62 -9.34 4.89 -4.34
C PHE A 62 -10.38 5.80 -3.69
N ASP A 63 -11.23 5.24 -2.84
CA ASP A 63 -12.20 6.02 -2.07
C ASP A 63 -11.54 6.70 -0.87
N THR A 64 -11.90 7.96 -0.63
CA THR A 64 -11.61 8.72 0.59
C THR A 64 -12.90 9.28 1.17
N PRO A 65 -12.94 9.66 2.46
CA PRO A 65 -14.11 10.32 3.03
C PRO A 65 -14.54 11.61 2.29
N GLU A 66 -13.59 12.27 1.61
CA GLU A 66 -13.78 13.53 0.89
C GLU A 66 -14.16 13.34 -0.60
N GLY A 67 -14.04 12.12 -1.14
CA GLY A 67 -14.28 11.81 -2.56
C GLY A 67 -13.31 10.76 -3.11
N GLU A 68 -13.02 10.82 -4.40
CA GLU A 68 -11.99 9.94 -5.00
C GLU A 68 -10.59 10.52 -4.77
N GLY A 69 -9.69 9.70 -4.21
CA GLY A 69 -8.25 9.97 -4.12
C GLY A 69 -7.52 9.39 -5.32
N HIS A 70 -6.54 10.13 -5.84
CA HIS A 70 -5.78 9.76 -7.03
C HIS A 70 -4.28 9.85 -6.73
N LEU A 71 -3.59 8.72 -6.54
CA LEU A 71 -2.15 8.69 -6.25
C LEU A 71 -1.34 8.40 -7.50
N LYS A 72 -0.45 9.31 -7.91
CA LYS A 72 0.46 9.08 -9.05
C LYS A 72 1.48 7.98 -8.73
N VAL A 73 1.68 7.10 -9.71
CA VAL A 73 2.66 6.01 -9.65
C VAL A 73 3.45 5.91 -10.96
N ASP A 74 4.66 5.36 -10.88
CA ASP A 74 5.50 5.11 -12.05
C ASP A 74 5.08 3.86 -12.80
N ALA A 75 4.73 2.80 -12.06
CA ALA A 75 4.30 1.52 -12.61
C ALA A 75 3.35 0.79 -11.65
N VAL A 76 2.53 -0.09 -12.22
CA VAL A 76 1.72 -1.06 -11.46
C VAL A 76 2.16 -2.46 -11.87
N ASN A 77 2.57 -3.25 -10.89
CA ASN A 77 3.19 -4.56 -11.08
C ASN A 77 2.19 -5.72 -10.96
N GLY A 78 0.96 -5.44 -10.51
CA GLY A 78 -0.14 -6.38 -10.43
C GLY A 78 -0.55 -6.70 -9.00
N VAL A 79 -1.52 -7.61 -8.86
CA VAL A 79 -2.04 -8.06 -7.56
C VAL A 79 -1.51 -9.45 -7.25
N ARG A 80 -1.12 -9.68 -5.99
CA ARG A 80 -0.83 -11.03 -5.49
C ARG A 80 -1.43 -11.23 -4.11
N SER A 81 -1.94 -12.45 -3.88
CA SER A 81 -2.36 -12.90 -2.56
C SER A 81 -1.13 -13.24 -1.71
N ILE A 82 -1.01 -12.59 -0.55
CA ILE A 82 0.10 -12.76 0.38
C ILE A 82 -0.44 -13.32 1.71
N PRO A 83 0.13 -14.42 2.22
CA PRO A 83 -0.24 -14.91 3.54
C PRO A 83 0.04 -13.86 4.61
N VAL A 84 -0.91 -13.65 5.53
CA VAL A 84 -0.75 -12.68 6.63
C VAL A 84 0.52 -12.96 7.46
N THR A 85 0.94 -14.22 7.54
CA THR A 85 2.18 -14.64 8.22
C THR A 85 3.46 -14.09 7.59
N GLN A 86 3.41 -13.61 6.35
CA GLN A 86 4.52 -12.96 5.64
C GLN A 86 4.50 -11.42 5.76
N LEU A 87 3.43 -10.86 6.31
CA LEU A 87 3.34 -9.42 6.57
C LEU A 87 4.03 -9.08 7.90
N ARG A 88 4.69 -7.94 7.95
CA ARG A 88 5.30 -7.41 9.16
C ARG A 88 4.78 -6.01 9.41
N ARG A 89 4.16 -5.80 10.57
CA ARG A 89 3.70 -4.48 10.99
C ARG A 89 4.88 -3.55 11.22
N MET A 90 4.74 -2.29 10.83
CA MET A 90 5.74 -1.28 11.13
C MET A 90 5.79 -1.06 12.66
N PRO A 91 6.97 -1.13 13.30
CA PRO A 91 7.06 -0.87 14.73
C PRO A 91 6.87 0.63 15.01
N PRO A 92 6.15 1.03 16.08
CA PRO A 92 5.91 2.43 16.41
C PRO A 92 7.20 3.27 16.58
N THR A 93 8.29 2.64 17.00
CA THR A 93 9.60 3.27 17.20
C THR A 93 10.36 3.57 15.92
N ALA A 94 9.91 3.10 14.76
CA ALA A 94 10.57 3.38 13.47
C ALA A 94 10.44 4.85 13.05
N GLY A 95 9.58 5.65 13.71
CA GLY A 95 9.31 7.02 13.28
C GLY A 95 8.74 7.09 11.86
N ALA A 96 8.05 6.01 11.44
CA ALA A 96 7.53 5.89 10.09
C ALA A 96 6.41 6.91 9.84
N ALA A 97 6.24 7.29 8.59
CA ALA A 97 5.16 8.18 8.19
C ALA A 97 3.78 7.54 8.50
N PRO A 98 2.73 8.34 8.75
CA PRO A 98 1.41 7.82 9.14
C PRO A 98 0.81 6.83 8.14
N TYR A 99 1.10 7.01 6.86
CA TYR A 99 0.66 6.11 5.80
C TYR A 99 1.39 4.76 5.78
N ALA A 100 2.52 4.60 6.46
CA ALA A 100 3.33 3.38 6.42
C ALA A 100 2.82 2.35 7.44
N VAL A 101 2.14 1.31 6.93
CA VAL A 101 1.47 0.29 7.75
C VAL A 101 2.42 -0.85 8.12
N GLY A 102 3.30 -1.23 7.20
CA GLY A 102 4.16 -2.40 7.37
C GLY A 102 5.08 -2.66 6.20
N VAL A 103 5.65 -3.86 6.18
CA VAL A 103 6.50 -4.35 5.10
C VAL A 103 6.17 -5.81 4.78
N CYS A 104 6.39 -6.20 3.53
CA CYS A 104 6.48 -7.61 3.14
C CYS A 104 7.69 -7.81 2.22
N LEU A 105 7.95 -9.08 1.85
CA LEU A 105 8.99 -9.44 0.90
C LEU A 105 8.34 -9.97 -0.38
N GLU A 106 8.72 -9.40 -1.52
CA GLU A 106 8.38 -9.92 -2.84
C GLU A 106 9.68 -10.27 -3.57
N GLU A 107 9.92 -11.55 -3.86
CA GLU A 107 11.13 -12.02 -4.58
C GLU A 107 12.44 -11.44 -3.99
N ALA A 108 12.55 -11.46 -2.66
CA ALA A 108 13.67 -10.88 -1.88
C ALA A 108 13.80 -9.35 -1.92
N ARG A 109 12.84 -8.63 -2.50
CA ARG A 109 12.75 -7.16 -2.41
C ARG A 109 11.84 -6.76 -1.26
N THR A 110 12.26 -5.79 -0.47
CA THR A 110 11.42 -5.18 0.56
C THR A 110 10.36 -4.32 -0.10
N VAL A 111 9.10 -4.58 0.24
CA VAL A 111 7.95 -3.80 -0.21
C VAL A 111 7.41 -3.04 0.99
N LEU A 112 7.32 -1.72 0.89
CA LEU A 112 6.65 -0.91 1.92
C LEU A 112 5.13 -0.97 1.70
N LEU A 113 4.40 -1.41 2.71
CA LEU A 113 2.95 -1.44 2.70
C LEU A 113 2.41 -0.11 3.19
N ILE A 114 1.60 0.55 2.37
CA ILE A 114 1.02 1.85 2.67
C ILE A 114 -0.51 1.79 2.68
N ASP A 115 -1.11 2.66 3.50
CA ASP A 115 -2.54 2.94 3.49
C ASP A 115 -2.82 4.11 2.55
N LEU A 116 -3.63 3.89 1.52
CA LEU A 116 -3.90 4.91 0.49
C LEU A 116 -4.70 6.10 1.04
N VAL A 117 -5.63 5.86 1.96
CA VAL A 117 -6.45 6.90 2.58
C VAL A 117 -5.59 7.79 3.47
N GLU A 118 -4.72 7.20 4.29
CA GLU A 118 -3.76 7.96 5.11
C GLU A 118 -2.72 8.69 4.26
N THR A 119 -2.35 8.13 3.10
CA THR A 119 -1.49 8.80 2.12
C THR A 119 -2.12 10.10 1.62
N ALA A 120 -3.41 10.08 1.27
CA ALA A 120 -4.14 11.27 0.84
C ALA A 120 -4.21 12.35 1.94
N ARG A 121 -4.52 11.96 3.18
CA ARG A 121 -4.58 12.87 4.34
C ARG A 121 -3.25 13.57 4.63
N THR A 122 -2.14 12.88 4.38
CA THR A 122 -0.79 13.44 4.58
C THR A 122 -0.54 14.62 3.64
N GLN A 123 -1.01 14.54 2.38
CA GLN A 123 -0.85 15.62 1.40
C GLN A 123 -1.68 16.86 1.76
N GLU A 124 -2.92 16.69 2.22
CA GLU A 124 -3.77 17.81 2.66
C GLU A 124 -3.14 18.59 3.83
N THR A 125 -2.46 17.87 4.74
CA THR A 125 -1.79 18.47 5.90
C THR A 125 -0.60 19.33 5.46
N GLN A 126 0.12 18.93 4.40
CA GLN A 126 1.26 19.68 3.86
C GLN A 126 0.84 20.89 3.01
N GLY A 127 -0.32 20.86 2.36
CA GLY A 127 -0.84 21.97 1.53
C GLY A 127 -1.46 23.14 2.31
N ARG A 128 -1.56 23.05 3.64
CA ARG A 128 -2.15 24.10 4.52
C ARG A 128 -1.12 25.03 5.16
N HIS A 129 0.12 25.07 4.68
CA HIS A 129 1.18 25.97 5.15
C HIS A 129 1.46 27.13 4.19
#